data_AF-A0A8B3CGJ7-F1
#
_entry.id   AF-A0A8B3CGJ7-F1
#
_cell.length_a   1.000
_cell.length_b   1.000
_cell.length_c   1.000
_cell.angle_alpha   90.00
_cell.angle_beta   90.00
_cell.angle_gamma   90.00
#
_symmetry.space_group_name_H-M   'P 1'
#
loop_
_entity.id
_entity.type
_entity.pdbx_description
1 polymer ?
#
loop_
_entity_poly.entity_id
_entity_poly.type
_entity_poly.pdbx_seq_one_letter_code
_entity_poly.pdbx_strand_id
1 'polypeptide(L)'
;MNNALVKLNIQIVIGLILISCLSKQENKEEFLKVEEFAEKFISIYLEKKYMFSKDSEMKEIEDKYFDDKTVISPIGDLDNPYFYISKNFKIVNVDLDEGFYGVSIEFKIIEECKIDKDKITNIYCTKVDKLKKSRMGVRRTEQGLKIDFDFNSRIVGAKLFANYLIRENYNVFR
;
A
#
# COMPACT_ATOMS: atom_id res chain seq x y z
N MET A 1 18.21 -42.09 39.95
CA MET A 1 17.33 -40.90 39.85
C MET A 1 17.59 -40.01 38.62
N ASN A 2 18.62 -40.23 37.80
CA ASN A 2 18.97 -39.30 36.71
C ASN A 2 18.24 -39.53 35.37
N ASN A 3 17.81 -40.76 35.04
CA ASN A 3 17.22 -41.04 33.72
C ASN A 3 15.81 -40.45 33.51
N ALA A 4 15.03 -40.29 34.58
CA ALA A 4 13.70 -39.66 34.49
C ALA A 4 13.81 -38.14 34.26
N LEU A 5 14.76 -37.48 34.93
CA LEU A 5 15.03 -36.05 34.75
C LEU A 5 15.56 -35.74 33.34
N VAL A 6 16.45 -36.59 32.81
CA VAL A 6 17.00 -36.43 31.45
C VAL A 6 15.91 -36.63 30.38
N LYS A 7 15.02 -37.63 30.55
CA LYS A 7 13.89 -37.84 29.62
C LYS A 7 12.89 -36.68 29.64
N LEU A 8 12.60 -36.11 30.81
CA LEU A 8 11.71 -34.97 30.95
C LEU A 8 12.28 -33.71 30.27
N ASN A 9 13.57 -33.44 30.48
CA ASN A 9 14.25 -32.30 29.85
C ASN A 9 14.31 -32.41 28.33
N ILE A 10 14.52 -33.61 27.78
CA ILE A 10 14.51 -33.82 26.32
C ILE A 10 13.12 -33.59 25.73
N GLN A 11 12.05 -34.05 26.39
CA GLN A 11 10.68 -33.81 25.91
C GLN A 11 10.29 -32.33 25.94
N ILE A 12 10.71 -31.58 26.97
CA ILE A 12 10.45 -30.14 27.08
C ILE A 12 11.18 -29.38 25.96
N VAL A 13 12.44 -29.72 25.69
CA VAL A 13 13.23 -29.09 24.62
C VAL A 13 12.64 -29.37 23.24
N ILE A 14 12.21 -30.61 22.96
CA ILE A 14 11.55 -30.96 21.69
C ILE A 14 10.21 -30.22 21.55
N GLY A 15 9.43 -30.10 22.64
CA GLY A 15 8.20 -29.32 22.65
C GLY A 15 8.42 -27.84 22.32
N LEU A 16 9.44 -27.21 22.92
CA LEU A 16 9.81 -25.81 22.65
C LEU A 16 10.32 -25.59 21.20
N ILE A 17 11.06 -26.55 20.65
CA ILE A 17 11.53 -26.49 19.25
C ILE A 17 10.34 -26.60 18.27
N LEU A 18 9.37 -27.46 18.55
CA LEU A 18 8.18 -27.60 17.70
C LEU A 18 7.29 -26.36 17.75
N ILE A 19 7.06 -25.78 18.93
CA ILE A 19 6.22 -24.58 19.09
C ILE A 19 6.83 -23.38 18.35
N SER A 20 8.14 -23.17 18.49
CA SER A 20 8.84 -22.06 17.81
C SER A 20 8.89 -22.23 16.28
N CYS A 21 8.91 -23.46 15.78
CA CYS A 21 8.85 -23.73 14.34
C CYS A 21 7.43 -23.49 13.78
N LEU A 22 6.39 -23.93 14.49
CA LEU A 22 5.00 -23.65 14.12
C LEU A 22 4.69 -22.15 14.07
N SER A 23 5.07 -21.39 15.10
CA SER A 23 4.84 -19.94 15.14
C SER A 23 5.57 -19.20 14.01
N LYS A 24 6.77 -19.67 13.63
CA LYS A 24 7.55 -19.06 12.54
C LYS A 24 6.93 -19.34 11.17
N GLN A 25 6.30 -20.50 11.01
CA GLN A 25 5.61 -20.88 9.77
C GLN A 25 4.27 -20.14 9.63
N GLU A 26 3.51 -19.98 10.71
CA GLU A 26 2.26 -19.21 10.74
C GLU A 26 2.49 -17.73 10.37
N ASN A 27 3.51 -17.08 10.93
CA ASN A 27 3.85 -15.70 10.58
C ASN A 27 4.21 -15.53 9.10
N LYS A 28 4.86 -16.52 8.49
CA LYS A 28 5.23 -16.45 7.06
C LYS A 28 4.01 -16.55 6.15
N GLU A 29 3.09 -17.47 6.44
CA GLU A 29 1.85 -17.61 5.66
C GLU A 29 0.97 -16.36 5.78
N GLU A 30 0.94 -15.78 6.98
CA GLU A 30 0.21 -14.54 7.24
C GLU A 30 0.76 -13.36 6.44
N PHE A 31 2.09 -13.17 6.42
CA PHE A 31 2.72 -12.10 5.62
C PHE A 31 2.47 -12.26 4.12
N LEU A 32 2.45 -13.50 3.60
CA LEU A 32 2.10 -13.76 2.21
C LEU A 32 0.65 -13.36 1.89
N LYS A 33 -0.30 -13.66 2.79
CA LYS A 33 -1.71 -13.24 2.62
C LYS A 33 -1.85 -11.71 2.60
N VAL A 34 -1.09 -11.03 3.45
CA VAL A 34 -1.05 -9.55 3.48
C VAL A 34 -0.42 -8.99 2.20
N GLU A 35 0.67 -9.59 1.74
CA GLU A 35 1.32 -9.23 0.47
C GLU A 35 0.34 -9.34 -0.70
N GLU A 36 -0.29 -10.50 -0.88
CA GLU A 36 -1.29 -10.70 -1.95
C GLU A 36 -2.47 -9.73 -1.86
N PHE A 37 -2.95 -9.46 -0.64
CA PHE A 37 -4.01 -8.49 -0.41
C PHE A 37 -3.59 -7.08 -0.85
N ALA A 38 -2.39 -6.66 -0.45
CA ALA A 38 -1.84 -5.36 -0.81
C ALA A 38 -1.56 -5.24 -2.31
N GLU A 39 -1.04 -6.28 -2.97
CA GLU A 39 -0.84 -6.28 -4.42
C GLU A 39 -2.15 -6.06 -5.17
N LYS A 40 -3.21 -6.78 -4.77
CA LYS A 40 -4.55 -6.63 -5.36
C LYS A 40 -5.08 -5.23 -5.13
N PHE A 41 -4.96 -4.69 -3.92
CA PHE A 41 -5.39 -3.34 -3.60
C PHE A 41 -4.64 -2.30 -4.46
N ILE A 42 -3.30 -2.27 -4.42
CA ILE A 42 -2.49 -1.27 -5.13
C ILE A 42 -2.72 -1.34 -6.64
N SER A 43 -2.86 -2.54 -7.22
CA SER A 43 -3.14 -2.72 -8.65
C SER A 43 -4.44 -2.03 -9.07
N ILE A 44 -5.48 -2.12 -8.24
CA ILE A 44 -6.74 -1.42 -8.47
C ILE A 44 -6.59 0.08 -8.18
N TYR A 45 -5.90 0.42 -7.09
CA TYR A 45 -5.81 1.78 -6.57
C TYR A 45 -4.92 2.70 -7.41
N LEU A 46 -4.04 2.15 -8.26
CA LEU A 46 -3.34 2.90 -9.31
C LEU A 46 -4.28 3.33 -10.45
N GLU A 47 -5.37 2.61 -10.66
CA GLU A 47 -6.35 2.87 -11.72
C GLU A 47 -7.63 3.56 -11.21
N LYS A 48 -7.84 3.58 -9.89
CA LYS A 48 -8.95 4.25 -9.21
C LYS A 48 -8.46 4.83 -7.88
N LYS A 49 -8.44 6.15 -7.75
CA LYS A 49 -7.88 6.81 -6.55
C LYS A 49 -8.63 8.08 -6.22
N TYR A 50 -8.82 8.35 -4.93
CA TYR A 50 -9.30 9.66 -4.49
C TYR A 50 -8.43 10.77 -5.08
N MET A 51 -9.02 11.95 -5.31
CA MET A 51 -8.49 13.06 -6.12
C MET A 51 -8.58 12.87 -7.64
N PHE A 52 -8.40 11.64 -8.15
CA PHE A 52 -8.34 11.39 -9.59
C PHE A 52 -9.58 10.71 -10.16
N SER A 53 -10.39 10.09 -9.30
CA SER A 53 -11.64 9.41 -9.63
C SER A 53 -12.85 10.17 -9.07
N LYS A 54 -14.03 9.95 -9.67
CA LYS A 54 -15.30 10.38 -9.09
C LYS A 54 -15.63 9.52 -7.88
N ASP A 55 -16.36 10.07 -6.91
CA ASP A 55 -16.78 9.34 -5.71
C ASP A 55 -17.50 8.02 -6.03
N SER A 56 -18.36 8.02 -7.05
CA SER A 56 -19.07 6.82 -7.51
C SER A 56 -18.15 5.68 -7.96
N GLU A 57 -16.94 5.99 -8.42
CA GLU A 57 -15.95 5.01 -8.88
C GLU A 57 -15.18 4.38 -7.71
N MET A 58 -15.22 5.00 -6.52
CA MET A 58 -14.50 4.58 -5.32
C MET A 58 -15.28 3.59 -4.45
N LYS A 59 -16.61 3.52 -4.59
CA LYS A 59 -17.49 2.67 -3.76
C LYS A 59 -17.05 1.21 -3.68
N GLU A 60 -16.67 0.61 -4.81
CA GLU A 60 -16.19 -0.78 -4.85
C GLU A 60 -14.93 -0.99 -4.00
N ILE A 61 -14.05 0.02 -3.96
CA ILE A 61 -12.80 -0.03 -3.19
C ILE A 61 -13.09 0.19 -1.73
N GLU A 62 -13.97 1.14 -1.40
CA GLU A 62 -14.44 1.41 -0.04
C GLU A 62 -15.03 0.14 0.58
N ASP A 63 -16.03 -0.46 -0.07
CA ASP A 63 -16.72 -1.65 0.43
C ASP A 63 -15.76 -2.81 0.66
N LYS A 64 -14.81 -3.00 -0.26
CA LYS A 64 -13.91 -4.16 -0.25
C LYS A 64 -12.72 -3.97 0.68
N TYR A 65 -12.06 -2.83 0.63
CA TYR A 65 -10.75 -2.62 1.24
C TYR A 65 -10.76 -1.73 2.47
N PHE A 66 -11.78 -0.89 2.66
CA PHE A 66 -11.83 0.08 3.76
C PHE A 66 -12.84 -0.32 4.83
N ASP A 67 -12.70 0.32 5.99
CA ASP A 67 -13.70 0.40 7.06
C ASP A 67 -13.65 1.79 7.71
N ASP A 68 -14.51 2.03 8.71
CA ASP A 68 -14.61 3.32 9.39
C ASP A 68 -13.32 3.77 10.09
N LYS A 69 -12.34 2.87 10.26
CA LYS A 69 -11.03 3.16 10.88
C LYS A 69 -9.94 3.40 9.85
N THR A 70 -10.18 3.17 8.55
CA THR A 70 -9.18 3.42 7.52
C THR A 70 -8.82 4.90 7.45
N VAL A 71 -7.54 5.20 7.59
CA VAL A 71 -7.01 6.57 7.51
C VAL A 71 -6.45 6.82 6.12
N ILE A 72 -7.11 7.68 5.36
CA ILE A 72 -6.62 8.12 4.05
C ILE A 72 -5.94 9.46 4.23
N SER A 73 -4.73 9.62 3.66
CA SER A 73 -4.04 10.91 3.64
C SER A 73 -4.98 12.01 3.12
N PRO A 74 -5.03 13.20 3.76
CA PRO A 74 -5.92 14.26 3.33
C PRO A 74 -5.73 14.57 1.84
N ILE A 75 -6.86 14.62 1.14
CA ILE A 75 -6.93 14.95 -0.26
C ILE A 75 -6.66 16.45 -0.39
N GLY A 76 -5.68 16.84 -1.21
CA GLY A 76 -5.63 18.22 -1.71
C GLY A 76 -4.76 19.23 -0.95
N ASP A 77 -3.73 18.81 -0.22
CA ASP A 77 -2.75 19.78 0.27
C ASP A 77 -1.94 20.40 -0.89
N LEU A 78 -2.19 21.66 -1.25
CA LEU A 78 -1.43 22.35 -2.31
C LEU A 78 0.04 22.62 -1.92
N ASP A 79 0.43 22.33 -0.67
CA ASP A 79 1.81 22.49 -0.20
C ASP A 79 2.78 21.61 -0.99
N ASN A 80 2.34 20.41 -1.38
CA ASN A 80 3.03 19.59 -2.36
C ASN A 80 2.32 19.70 -3.72
N PRO A 81 2.88 20.35 -4.75
CA PRO A 81 2.23 20.47 -6.06
C PRO A 81 2.48 19.27 -6.98
N TYR A 82 3.13 18.20 -6.50
CA TYR A 82 3.59 17.10 -7.35
C TYR A 82 2.65 15.89 -7.38
N PHE A 83 2.57 15.29 -8.57
CA PHE A 83 2.02 13.98 -8.87
C PHE A 83 3.11 13.09 -9.48
N TYR A 84 3.04 11.80 -9.20
CA TYR A 84 4.01 10.82 -9.68
C TYR A 84 3.29 9.77 -10.50
N ILE A 85 3.65 9.65 -11.78
CA ILE A 85 3.02 8.70 -12.68
C ILE A 85 3.82 7.42 -12.66
N SER A 86 3.21 6.37 -12.14
CA SER A 86 3.82 5.07 -12.01
C SER A 86 3.54 4.20 -13.23
N LYS A 87 4.57 3.45 -13.66
CA LYS A 87 4.43 2.38 -14.64
C LYS A 87 4.03 1.06 -14.00
N ASN A 88 4.64 0.75 -12.86
CA ASN A 88 4.40 -0.45 -12.09
C ASN A 88 4.93 -0.28 -10.65
N PHE A 89 4.64 -1.26 -9.81
CA PHE A 89 5.11 -1.32 -8.45
C PHE A 89 5.59 -2.74 -8.11
N LYS A 90 6.28 -2.87 -6.98
CA LYS A 90 6.56 -4.15 -6.34
C LYS A 90 6.42 -3.97 -4.82
N ILE A 91 5.93 -5.00 -4.14
CA ILE A 91 6.07 -5.10 -2.69
C ILE A 91 7.49 -5.56 -2.39
N VAL A 92 8.14 -4.88 -1.45
CA VAL A 92 9.54 -5.13 -1.08
C VAL A 92 9.63 -5.88 0.24
N ASN A 93 8.73 -5.57 1.17
CA ASN A 93 8.68 -6.20 2.48
C ASN A 93 7.28 -6.11 3.07
N VAL A 94 6.91 -7.12 3.85
CA VAL A 94 5.79 -7.09 4.79
C VAL A 94 6.35 -7.37 6.18
N ASP A 95 6.07 -6.47 7.12
CA ASP A 95 6.45 -6.61 8.52
C ASP A 95 5.24 -6.39 9.43
N LEU A 96 5.35 -6.82 10.68
CA LEU A 96 4.38 -6.50 11.72
C LEU A 96 4.91 -5.31 12.51
N ASP A 97 4.10 -4.27 12.56
CA ASP A 97 4.33 -3.04 13.32
C ASP A 97 3.17 -2.89 14.32
N GLU A 98 3.30 -2.03 15.33
CA GLU A 98 2.38 -2.02 16.48
C GLU A 98 0.89 -1.91 16.09
N GLY A 99 0.20 -3.06 16.02
CA GLY A 99 -1.23 -3.17 15.70
C GLY A 99 -1.60 -3.31 14.22
N PHE A 100 -0.63 -3.32 13.29
CA PHE A 100 -0.88 -3.44 11.85
C PHE A 100 0.28 -4.11 11.10
N TYR A 101 0.02 -4.63 9.91
CA TYR A 101 1.06 -5.08 8.99
C TYR A 101 1.54 -3.92 8.13
N GLY A 102 2.83 -3.61 8.20
CA GLY A 102 3.47 -2.62 7.36
C GLY A 102 3.88 -3.22 6.03
N VAL A 103 3.37 -2.67 4.94
CA VAL A 103 3.71 -3.10 3.58
C VAL A 103 4.56 -2.03 2.92
N SER A 104 5.82 -2.36 2.66
CA SER A 104 6.77 -1.48 1.98
C SER A 104 6.71 -1.70 0.47
N ILE A 105 6.51 -0.62 -0.28
CA ILE A 105 6.25 -0.64 -1.73
C ILE A 105 7.29 0.21 -2.45
N GLU A 106 7.76 -0.27 -3.60
CA GLU A 106 8.55 0.52 -4.54
C GLU A 106 7.78 0.72 -5.84
N PHE A 107 7.54 1.98 -6.21
CA PHE A 107 6.94 2.37 -7.48
C PHE A 107 8.01 2.79 -8.47
N LYS A 108 7.97 2.26 -9.70
CA LYS A 108 8.74 2.83 -10.82
C LYS A 108 7.99 4.02 -11.39
N ILE A 109 8.54 5.21 -11.20
CA ILE A 109 7.99 6.47 -11.68
C ILE A 109 8.58 6.78 -13.05
N ILE A 110 7.69 7.08 -14.00
CA ILE A 110 8.03 7.39 -15.39
C ILE A 110 7.81 8.86 -15.75
N GLU A 111 6.93 9.56 -15.02
CA GLU A 111 6.74 11.01 -15.17
C GLU A 111 6.51 11.63 -13.79
N GLU A 112 7.03 12.83 -13.59
CA GLU A 112 6.68 13.70 -12.47
C GLU A 112 5.96 14.92 -13.00
N CYS A 113 4.76 15.15 -12.49
CA CYS A 113 3.92 16.26 -12.92
C CYS A 113 3.75 17.25 -11.77
N LYS A 114 3.81 18.55 -12.07
CA LYS A 114 3.66 19.63 -11.11
C LYS A 114 2.54 20.55 -11.54
N ILE A 115 1.61 20.86 -10.63
CA ILE A 115 0.63 21.93 -10.82
C ILE A 115 1.35 23.28 -10.69
N ASP A 116 1.09 24.16 -11.65
CA ASP A 116 1.47 25.56 -11.56
C ASP A 116 0.61 26.27 -10.50
N LYS A 117 1.25 26.76 -9.44
CA LYS A 117 0.52 27.43 -8.34
C LYS A 117 -0.06 28.77 -8.76
N ASP A 118 0.54 29.44 -9.74
CA ASP A 118 0.08 30.74 -10.25
C ASP A 118 -1.04 30.56 -11.29
N LYS A 119 -1.06 29.41 -11.97
CA LYS A 119 -2.12 29.05 -12.92
C LYS A 119 -2.51 27.59 -12.77
N ILE A 120 -3.38 27.31 -11.80
CA ILE A 120 -3.75 25.95 -11.37
C ILE A 120 -4.23 25.04 -12.51
N THR A 121 -4.75 25.57 -13.62
CA THR A 121 -5.15 24.79 -14.81
C THR A 121 -3.97 24.24 -15.62
N ASN A 122 -2.74 24.59 -15.30
CA ASN A 122 -1.54 24.18 -16.03
C ASN A 122 -0.77 23.13 -15.23
N ILE A 123 -0.38 22.05 -15.91
CA ILE A 123 0.44 20.97 -15.35
C ILE A 123 1.68 20.78 -16.21
N TYR A 124 2.84 20.80 -15.57
CA TYR A 124 4.14 20.58 -16.20
C TYR A 124 4.66 19.20 -15.81
N CYS A 125 4.87 18.32 -16.79
CA CYS A 125 5.32 16.96 -16.60
C CYS A 125 6.70 16.73 -17.20
N THR A 126 7.58 16.07 -16.44
CA THR A 126 8.92 15.70 -16.90
C THR A 126 9.07 14.19 -16.89
N LYS A 127 9.58 13.61 -17.98
CA LYS A 127 9.92 12.18 -18.03
C LYS A 127 11.08 11.89 -17.09
N VAL A 128 10.95 10.84 -16.30
CA VAL A 128 11.97 10.37 -15.36
C VAL A 128 12.08 8.83 -15.43
N ASP A 129 13.14 8.28 -14.84
CA ASP A 129 13.19 6.85 -14.50
C ASP A 129 13.76 6.71 -13.09
N LYS A 130 12.88 6.62 -12.10
CA LYS A 130 13.31 6.49 -10.70
C LYS A 130 12.35 5.64 -9.87
N LEU A 131 12.89 5.11 -8.78
CA LEU A 131 12.12 4.38 -7.78
C LEU A 131 11.66 5.32 -6.68
N LYS A 132 10.38 5.26 -6.33
CA LYS A 132 9.82 5.96 -5.17
C LYS A 132 9.31 4.94 -4.17
N LYS A 133 9.87 4.98 -2.96
CA LYS A 133 9.47 4.14 -1.83
C LYS A 133 8.24 4.70 -1.16
N SER A 134 7.42 3.81 -0.64
CA SER A 134 6.31 4.15 0.24
C SER A 134 5.93 3.01 1.17
N ARG A 135 5.03 3.30 2.09
CA ARG A 135 4.49 2.36 3.07
C ARG A 135 2.97 2.52 3.16
N MET A 136 2.29 1.39 3.27
CA MET A 136 0.87 1.32 3.61
C MET A 136 0.69 0.40 4.82
N GLY A 137 -0.38 0.63 5.57
CA GLY A 137 -0.79 -0.23 6.67
C GLY A 137 -1.92 -1.15 6.25
N VAL A 138 -1.86 -2.41 6.66
CA VAL A 138 -2.96 -3.38 6.55
C VAL A 138 -3.29 -3.86 7.95
N ARG A 139 -4.56 -3.87 8.32
CA ARG A 139 -5.02 -4.35 9.62
C ARG A 139 -5.91 -5.58 9.45
N ARG A 140 -5.83 -6.49 10.41
CA ARG A 140 -6.80 -7.58 10.55
C ARG A 140 -8.05 -7.11 11.28
N THR A 141 -9.19 -7.47 10.73
CA THR A 141 -10.52 -7.16 11.27
C THR A 141 -11.34 -8.45 11.34
N GLU A 142 -12.50 -8.41 12.00
CA GLU A 142 -13.47 -9.52 11.99
C GLU A 142 -13.97 -9.84 10.57
N GLN A 143 -13.95 -8.86 9.66
CA GLN A 143 -14.36 -8.99 8.26
C GLN A 143 -13.21 -9.38 7.32
N GLY A 144 -12.01 -9.67 7.87
CA GLY A 144 -10.81 -9.96 7.10
C GLY A 144 -9.80 -8.81 7.09
N LEU A 145 -8.92 -8.77 6.09
CA LEU A 145 -7.91 -7.72 5.96
C LEU A 145 -8.53 -6.43 5.41
N LYS A 146 -8.16 -5.30 6.01
CA LYS A 146 -8.55 -3.95 5.60
C LYS A 146 -7.34 -3.04 5.57
N ILE A 147 -7.42 -1.96 4.79
CA ILE A 147 -6.38 -0.93 4.77
C ILE A 147 -6.48 -0.15 6.07
N ASP A 148 -5.35 -0.03 6.76
CA ASP A 148 -5.25 0.79 7.97
C ASP A 148 -4.93 2.23 7.59
N PHE A 149 -3.90 2.42 6.75
CA PHE A 149 -3.59 3.72 6.17
C PHE A 149 -2.97 3.62 4.77
N ASP A 150 -3.24 4.64 3.94
CA ASP A 150 -2.50 4.87 2.70
C ASP A 150 -2.00 6.32 2.58
N PHE A 151 -0.67 6.46 2.48
CA PHE A 151 0.01 7.74 2.28
C PHE A 151 0.54 7.92 0.85
N ASN A 152 0.06 7.11 -0.11
CA ASN A 152 0.44 7.19 -1.53
C ASN A 152 -0.46 8.05 -2.40
N SER A 153 -1.29 8.93 -1.82
CA SER A 153 -2.38 9.62 -2.53
C SER A 153 -2.00 10.26 -3.88
N ARG A 154 -0.72 10.62 -4.09
CA ARG A 154 -0.20 11.29 -5.30
C ARG A 154 0.53 10.40 -6.31
N ILE A 155 0.66 9.10 -6.03
CA ILE A 155 1.19 8.12 -6.98
C ILE A 155 0.02 7.45 -7.69
N VAL A 156 -0.02 7.56 -9.02
CA VAL A 156 -1.14 7.09 -9.85
C VAL A 156 -0.67 6.40 -11.12
N GLY A 157 -1.52 5.56 -11.71
CA GLY A 157 -1.32 4.97 -13.02
C GLY A 157 -1.50 6.00 -14.15
N ALA A 158 -0.81 5.78 -15.26
CA ALA A 158 -0.83 6.68 -16.41
C ALA A 158 -2.24 6.87 -17.00
N LYS A 159 -3.06 5.81 -17.02
CA LYS A 159 -4.42 5.85 -17.56
C LYS A 159 -5.35 6.69 -16.68
N LEU A 160 -5.35 6.45 -15.37
CA LEU A 160 -6.14 7.25 -14.43
C LEU A 160 -5.76 8.73 -14.51
N PHE A 161 -4.46 9.05 -14.54
CA PHE A 161 -3.99 10.42 -14.65
C PHE A 161 -4.45 11.09 -15.95
N ALA A 162 -4.33 10.41 -17.09
CA ALA A 162 -4.80 10.95 -18.37
C ALA A 162 -6.31 11.25 -18.36
N ASN A 163 -7.12 10.35 -17.79
CA ASN A 163 -8.56 10.55 -17.65
C ASN A 163 -8.89 11.74 -16.75
N TYR A 164 -8.17 11.89 -15.64
CA TYR A 164 -8.29 13.05 -14.74
C TYR A 164 -8.00 14.36 -15.48
N LEU A 165 -6.89 14.44 -16.21
CA LEU A 165 -6.49 15.63 -16.96
C LEU A 165 -7.55 16.08 -17.96
N ILE A 166 -8.14 15.12 -18.69
CA ILE A 166 -9.20 15.39 -19.67
C ILE A 166 -10.47 15.86 -18.96
N ARG A 167 -10.89 15.17 -17.90
CA ARG A 167 -12.14 15.47 -17.18
C ARG A 167 -12.12 16.86 -16.56
N GLU A 168 -11.00 17.24 -15.97
CA GLU A 168 -10.83 18.53 -15.29
C GLU A 168 -10.29 19.63 -16.22
N ASN A 169 -10.11 19.34 -17.52
CA ASN A 169 -9.69 20.29 -18.54
C ASN A 169 -8.35 21.01 -18.26
N TYR A 170 -7.33 20.25 -17.83
CA TYR A 170 -5.98 20.78 -17.61
C TYR A 170 -5.20 20.94 -18.92
N ASN A 171 -4.36 21.98 -18.99
CA ASN A 171 -3.34 22.12 -20.02
C ASN A 171 -2.06 21.41 -19.57
N VAL A 172 -1.55 20.49 -20.39
CA VAL A 172 -0.38 19.68 -20.04
C VAL A 172 0.80 20.06 -20.93
N PHE A 173 1.92 20.38 -20.28
CA PHE A 173 3.20 20.68 -20.92
C PHE A 173 4.18 19.55 -20.59
N ARG A 174 4.79 18.95 -21.61
CA ARG A 174 5.73 17.83 -21.51
C ARG A 174 7.04 18.14 -22.19
#